data_AF-A0A966VTP4-F1
#
_entry.id   AF-A0A966VTP4-F1
#
_cell.length_a   1.000
_cell.length_b   1.000
_cell.length_c   1.000
_cell.angle_alpha   90.00
_cell.angle_beta   90.00
_cell.angle_gamma   90.00
#
_symmetry.space_group_name_H-M   'P 1'
#
loop_
_entity.id
_entity.type
_entity.pdbx_description
1 polymer ?
#
loop_
_entity_poly.entity_id
_entity_poly.type
_entity_poly.pdbx_seq_one_letter_code
_entity_poly.pdbx_strand_id
1 'polypeptide(L)'
;RLYAAVKSARKDCIVSWAPSIFPWSKEEYLQDWPAWLKGGYADWIIPQLYRYNLPAYEKILKQLRTQIPDTLMDKVFPGLLTSLGDGYQADVDLMKSMIRLNRENGFKGEVFFYFETLNRVAFNLYQ
;
A
#
# COMPACT_ATOMS: atom_id res chain seq x y z
N ARG A 1 -13.98 9.29 -14.53
CA ARG A 1 -15.27 8.67 -14.92
C ARG A 1 -15.69 7.56 -13.95
N LEU A 2 -14.87 6.53 -13.67
CA LEU A 2 -15.24 5.46 -12.74
C LEU A 2 -15.56 5.96 -11.31
N TYR A 3 -14.67 6.74 -10.70
CA TYR A 3 -14.88 7.27 -9.35
C TYR A 3 -16.24 7.96 -9.21
N ALA A 4 -16.54 8.92 -10.09
CA ALA A 4 -17.82 9.63 -10.10
C ALA A 4 -19.02 8.69 -10.31
N ALA A 5 -18.91 7.69 -11.18
CA ALA A 5 -19.98 6.71 -11.38
C ALA A 5 -20.26 5.90 -10.11
N VAL A 6 -19.20 5.43 -9.41
CA VAL A 6 -19.34 4.71 -8.14
C VAL A 6 -19.97 5.61 -7.08
N LYS A 7 -19.48 6.85 -6.93
CA LYS A 7 -20.02 7.80 -5.96
C LYS A 7 -21.46 8.22 -6.26
N SER A 8 -21.85 8.25 -7.53
CA SER A 8 -23.23 8.51 -7.94
C SER A 8 -24.15 7.34 -7.61
N ALA A 9 -23.69 6.10 -7.73
CA ALA A 9 -24.48 4.92 -7.41
C ALA A 9 -24.56 4.65 -5.89
N ARG A 10 -23.45 4.84 -5.18
CA ARG A 10 -23.34 4.67 -3.73
C ARG A 10 -22.24 5.57 -3.18
N LYS A 11 -22.65 6.71 -2.60
CA LYS A 11 -21.74 7.75 -2.09
C LYS A 11 -20.70 7.23 -1.09
N ASP A 12 -21.12 6.31 -0.22
CA ASP A 12 -20.27 5.77 0.85
C ASP A 12 -19.40 4.58 0.41
N CYS A 13 -19.49 4.15 -0.85
CA CYS A 13 -18.64 3.08 -1.37
C CYS A 13 -17.20 3.59 -1.51
N ILE A 14 -16.23 2.86 -0.96
CA ILE A 14 -14.81 3.21 -1.04
C ILE A 14 -14.27 2.84 -2.42
N VAL A 15 -13.60 3.78 -3.06
CA VAL A 15 -12.87 3.57 -4.32
C VAL A 15 -11.37 3.68 -4.03
N SER A 16 -10.68 2.56 -4.11
CA SER A 16 -9.23 2.48 -3.87
C SER A 16 -8.47 1.97 -5.09
N TRP A 17 -7.20 2.34 -5.20
CA TRP A 17 -6.30 1.84 -6.24
C TRP A 17 -5.03 1.28 -5.63
N ALA A 18 -4.50 0.18 -6.16
CA ALA A 18 -3.26 -0.44 -5.70
C ALA A 18 -2.16 -0.38 -6.79
N PRO A 19 -1.56 0.79 -7.07
CA PRO A 19 -0.59 0.96 -8.15
C PRO A 19 0.81 0.47 -7.77
N SER A 20 1.68 0.29 -8.76
CA SER A 20 3.13 0.20 -8.51
C SER A 20 3.69 1.52 -7.95
N ILE A 21 4.93 1.50 -7.47
CA ILE A 21 5.59 2.68 -6.89
C ILE A 21 5.78 3.82 -7.92
N PHE A 22 5.80 5.07 -7.48
CA PHE A 22 6.07 6.24 -8.34
C PHE A 22 7.57 6.59 -8.33
N PRO A 23 8.21 6.95 -9.46
CA PRO A 23 7.61 7.28 -10.77
C PRO A 23 7.39 6.11 -11.74
N TRP A 24 7.89 4.91 -11.44
CA TRP A 24 7.79 3.73 -12.32
C TRP A 24 6.37 3.47 -12.84
N SER A 25 5.37 3.49 -11.96
CA SER A 25 3.95 3.34 -12.31
C SER A 25 3.48 4.33 -13.37
N LYS A 26 3.97 5.57 -13.35
CA LYS A 26 3.64 6.58 -14.34
C LYS A 26 4.36 6.32 -15.67
N GLU A 27 5.65 6.03 -15.61
CA GLU A 27 6.49 5.87 -16.79
C GLU A 27 6.11 4.62 -17.60
N GLU A 28 5.89 3.51 -16.91
CA GLU A 28 5.64 2.21 -17.55
C GLU A 28 4.15 1.93 -17.80
N TYR A 29 3.27 2.45 -16.95
CA TYR A 29 1.83 2.09 -16.96
C TYR A 29 0.89 3.29 -17.03
N LEU A 30 1.41 4.52 -17.16
CA LEU A 30 0.62 5.76 -17.17
C LEU A 30 -0.23 5.96 -15.90
N GLN A 31 0.21 5.38 -14.78
CA GLN A 31 -0.48 5.45 -13.50
C GLN A 31 0.07 6.58 -12.60
N ASP A 32 -0.37 7.82 -12.86
CA ASP A 32 -0.02 8.99 -12.03
C ASP A 32 -0.88 9.07 -10.75
N TRP A 33 -0.70 8.10 -9.85
CA TRP A 33 -1.48 8.04 -8.61
C TRP A 33 -1.32 9.26 -7.68
N PRO A 34 -0.18 9.98 -7.61
CA PRO A 34 -0.11 11.22 -6.85
C PRO A 34 -1.09 12.27 -7.39
N ALA A 35 -1.19 12.40 -8.72
CA ALA A 35 -2.18 13.29 -9.34
C ALA A 35 -3.62 12.80 -9.08
N TRP A 36 -3.86 11.50 -9.09
CA TRP A 36 -5.19 10.94 -8.81
C TRP A 36 -5.67 11.24 -7.39
N LEU A 37 -4.77 11.08 -6.41
CA LEU A 37 -5.05 11.36 -5.01
C LEU A 37 -5.35 12.85 -4.78
N LYS A 38 -4.52 13.74 -5.36
CA LYS A 38 -4.74 15.19 -5.29
C LYS A 38 -6.02 15.63 -6.00
N GLY A 39 -6.36 15.00 -7.11
CA GLY A 39 -7.57 15.29 -7.89
C GLY A 39 -8.86 14.69 -7.34
N GLY A 40 -8.80 13.94 -6.23
CA GLY A 40 -9.98 13.32 -5.62
C GLY A 40 -10.58 12.17 -6.43
N TYR A 41 -9.76 11.46 -7.21
CA TYR A 41 -10.18 10.30 -8.01
C TYR A 41 -10.03 8.96 -7.26
N ALA A 42 -9.68 9.01 -5.99
CA ALA A 42 -9.48 7.88 -5.11
C ALA A 42 -9.82 8.30 -3.68
N ASP A 43 -10.48 7.42 -2.93
CA ASP A 43 -10.58 7.58 -1.48
C ASP A 43 -9.28 7.11 -0.83
N TRP A 44 -8.74 5.96 -1.27
CA TRP A 44 -7.48 5.39 -0.78
C TRP A 44 -6.53 5.00 -1.92
N ILE A 45 -5.22 5.08 -1.66
CA ILE A 45 -4.16 4.57 -2.54
C ILE A 45 -3.32 3.55 -1.77
N ILE A 46 -2.99 2.44 -2.42
CA ILE A 46 -2.30 1.30 -1.83
C ILE A 46 -1.04 0.98 -2.66
N PRO A 47 0.05 1.78 -2.59
CA PRO A 47 1.24 1.54 -3.38
C PRO A 47 1.88 0.19 -3.02
N GLN A 48 2.23 -0.60 -4.03
CA GLN A 48 2.77 -1.94 -3.85
C GLN A 48 4.26 -1.89 -3.46
N LEU A 49 4.56 -1.90 -2.16
CA LEU A 49 5.93 -1.87 -1.60
C LEU A 49 6.50 -3.29 -1.44
N TYR A 50 6.31 -4.12 -2.46
CA TYR A 50 6.63 -5.55 -2.43
C TYR A 50 8.14 -5.77 -2.42
N ARG A 51 8.71 -5.94 -1.22
CA ARG A 51 10.15 -6.13 -1.00
C ARG A 51 10.38 -7.32 -0.07
N TYR A 52 11.50 -7.99 -0.32
CA TYR A 52 11.86 -9.25 0.32
C TYR A 52 12.77 -9.07 1.54
N ASN A 53 13.17 -7.84 1.86
CA ASN A 53 14.00 -7.52 3.01
C ASN A 53 13.71 -6.12 3.55
N LEU A 54 14.03 -5.92 4.83
CA LEU A 54 13.70 -4.69 5.55
C LEU A 54 14.43 -3.45 5.00
N PRO A 55 15.75 -3.47 4.67
CA PRO A 55 16.41 -2.29 4.11
C PRO A 55 15.81 -1.81 2.78
N ALA A 56 15.47 -2.74 1.89
CA ALA A 56 14.83 -2.40 0.62
C ALA A 56 13.42 -1.85 0.82
N TYR A 57 12.68 -2.38 1.80
CA TYR A 57 11.38 -1.87 2.19
C TYR A 57 11.47 -0.44 2.74
N GLU A 58 12.35 -0.21 3.71
CA GLU A 58 12.54 1.09 4.37
C GLU A 58 12.91 2.18 3.36
N LYS A 59 13.82 1.88 2.42
CA LYS A 59 14.20 2.82 1.35
C LYS A 59 12.99 3.31 0.57
N ILE A 60 12.10 2.42 0.18
CA ILE A 60 10.94 2.75 -0.66
C ILE A 60 9.80 3.34 0.17
N LEU A 61 9.65 2.94 1.42
CA LEU A 61 8.72 3.58 2.35
C LEU A 61 9.07 5.06 2.56
N LYS A 62 10.35 5.36 2.76
CA LYS A 62 10.83 6.76 2.90
C LYS A 62 10.62 7.54 1.60
N GLN A 63 10.90 6.94 0.45
CA GLN A 63 10.59 7.56 -0.85
C GLN A 63 9.10 7.81 -1.03
N LEU A 64 8.23 6.87 -0.63
CA LEU A 64 6.79 7.05 -0.68
C LEU A 64 6.36 8.22 0.22
N ARG A 65 6.91 8.28 1.44
CA ARG A 65 6.59 9.33 2.42
C ARG A 65 6.89 10.74 1.91
N THR A 66 7.96 10.95 1.15
CA THR A 66 8.29 12.27 0.57
C THR A 66 7.37 12.68 -0.58
N GLN A 67 6.62 11.74 -1.17
CA GLN A 67 5.71 12.00 -2.29
C GLN A 67 4.30 12.42 -1.83
N ILE A 68 3.98 12.25 -0.54
CA ILE A 68 2.64 12.44 0.00
C ILE A 68 2.62 13.68 0.91
N PRO A 69 1.77 14.68 0.62
CA PRO A 69 1.50 15.77 1.55
C PRO A 69 0.88 15.25 2.85
N ASP A 70 1.24 15.85 3.99
CA ASP A 70 0.75 15.43 5.31
C ASP A 70 -0.78 15.39 5.40
N THR A 71 -1.47 16.30 4.71
CA THR A 71 -2.94 16.38 4.63
C THR A 71 -3.60 15.20 3.91
N LEU A 72 -2.82 14.39 3.19
CA LEU A 72 -3.30 13.23 2.43
C LEU A 72 -2.75 11.91 2.98
N MET A 73 -1.94 11.93 4.05
CA MET A 73 -1.33 10.72 4.63
C MET A 73 -2.36 9.66 5.03
N ASP A 74 -3.51 10.09 5.55
CA ASP A 74 -4.59 9.19 5.99
C ASP A 74 -5.29 8.44 4.84
N LYS A 75 -4.93 8.76 3.60
CA LYS A 75 -5.48 8.12 2.40
C LYS A 75 -4.50 7.14 1.75
N VAL A 76 -3.31 6.95 2.31
CA VAL A 76 -2.29 6.07 1.71
C VAL A 76 -1.93 4.95 2.66
N PHE A 77 -1.98 3.72 2.15
CA PHE A 77 -1.71 2.49 2.91
C PHE A 77 -0.67 1.65 2.17
N PRO A 78 0.55 1.43 2.70
CA PRO A 78 1.53 0.58 2.03
C PRO A 78 1.02 -0.84 1.78
N GLY A 79 1.22 -1.34 0.56
CA GLY A 79 0.98 -2.74 0.22
C GLY A 79 2.19 -3.61 0.59
N LEU A 80 1.97 -4.67 1.36
CA LEU A 80 2.99 -5.62 1.81
C LEU A 80 2.85 -6.95 1.08
N LEU A 81 3.96 -7.48 0.57
CA LEU A 81 4.00 -8.81 -0.03
C LEU A 81 4.23 -9.86 1.06
N THR A 82 3.27 -10.75 1.26
CA THR A 82 3.36 -11.87 2.21
C THR A 82 3.84 -13.15 1.52
N SER A 83 3.51 -13.36 0.25
CA SER A 83 3.86 -14.57 -0.46
C SER A 83 3.71 -14.48 -1.98
N LEU A 84 4.32 -15.42 -2.69
CA LEU A 84 4.14 -15.65 -4.12
C LEU A 84 3.95 -17.14 -4.40
N GLY A 85 3.32 -17.46 -5.53
CA GLY A 85 3.06 -18.85 -5.95
C GLY A 85 4.32 -19.65 -6.28
N ASP A 86 5.48 -19.01 -6.38
CA ASP A 86 6.78 -19.64 -6.61
C ASP A 86 7.45 -20.17 -5.33
N GLY A 87 6.80 -20.00 -4.17
CA GLY A 87 7.26 -20.50 -2.88
C GLY A 87 7.84 -19.43 -1.95
N TYR A 88 7.90 -18.16 -2.36
CA TYR A 88 8.24 -17.09 -1.43
C TYR A 88 7.17 -16.95 -0.33
N GLN A 89 7.64 -16.85 0.91
CA GLN A 89 6.86 -16.52 2.09
C GLN A 89 7.66 -15.53 2.94
N ALA A 90 7.10 -14.35 3.18
CA ALA A 90 7.67 -13.41 4.14
C ALA A 90 7.61 -14.03 5.54
N ASP A 91 8.73 -13.98 6.26
CA ASP A 91 8.73 -14.39 7.65
C ASP A 91 8.01 -13.35 8.53
N VAL A 92 7.70 -13.82 9.73
CA VAL A 92 6.97 -13.11 10.78
C VAL A 92 7.62 -11.80 11.19
N ASP A 93 8.92 -11.86 11.43
CA ASP A 93 9.69 -10.76 12.02
C ASP A 93 9.93 -9.68 10.97
N LEU A 94 10.07 -10.08 9.71
CA LEU A 94 10.05 -9.17 8.57
C LEU A 94 8.72 -8.42 8.49
N MET A 95 7.58 -9.12 8.52
CA MET A 95 6.26 -8.48 8.48
C MET A 95 6.04 -7.54 9.66
N LYS A 96 6.35 -7.96 10.89
CA LYS A 96 6.27 -7.11 12.09
C LYS A 96 7.15 -5.88 11.97
N SER A 97 8.35 -6.04 11.43
CA SER A 97 9.28 -4.92 11.22
C SER A 97 8.79 -3.95 10.15
N MET A 98 8.18 -4.43 9.06
CA MET A 98 7.54 -3.58 8.05
C MET A 98 6.35 -2.80 8.63
N ILE A 99 5.49 -3.43 9.43
CA ILE A 99 4.38 -2.77 10.12
C ILE A 99 4.90 -1.70 11.09
N ARG A 100 5.93 -2.02 11.88
CA ARG A 100 6.56 -1.04 12.78
C ARG A 100 7.10 0.17 12.00
N LEU A 101 7.84 -0.06 10.91
CA LEU A 101 8.35 1.01 10.06
C LEU A 101 7.22 1.88 9.46
N ASN A 102 6.09 1.27 9.08
CA ASN A 102 4.92 2.02 8.61
C ASN A 102 4.44 3.02 9.65
N ARG A 103 4.29 2.57 10.90
CA ARG A 103 3.86 3.42 12.02
C ARG A 103 4.88 4.51 12.33
N GLU A 104 6.17 4.18 12.37
CA GLU A 104 7.26 5.15 12.58
C GLU A 104 7.31 6.25 11.49
N ASN A 105 6.83 5.95 10.28
CA ASN A 105 6.76 6.90 9.17
C ASN A 105 5.36 7.55 9.00
N GLY A 106 4.44 7.33 9.94
CA GLY A 106 3.13 8.00 10.02
C GLY A 106 2.01 7.33 9.22
N PHE A 107 2.21 6.13 8.67
CA PHE A 107 1.16 5.38 7.97
C PHE A 107 0.24 4.67 8.97
N LYS A 108 -1.07 4.83 8.81
CA LYS A 108 -2.10 4.33 9.75
C LYS A 108 -2.58 2.90 9.47
N GLY A 109 -2.07 2.25 8.44
CA GLY A 109 -2.40 0.87 8.11
C GLY A 109 -1.59 0.37 6.91
N GLU A 110 -1.88 -0.87 6.51
CA GLU A 110 -1.26 -1.56 5.38
C GLU A 110 -2.22 -2.59 4.78
N VAL A 111 -1.93 -3.05 3.58
CA VAL A 111 -2.70 -4.10 2.89
C VAL A 111 -1.76 -5.24 2.54
N PHE A 112 -2.09 -6.45 2.96
CA PHE A 112 -1.30 -7.64 2.67
C PHE A 112 -1.72 -8.29 1.35
N PHE A 113 -0.74 -8.69 0.56
CA PHE A 113 -0.92 -9.49 -0.65
C PHE A 113 -0.09 -10.78 -0.54
N TYR A 114 -0.66 -11.99 -0.47
CA TYR A 114 -2.08 -12.33 -0.52
C TYR A 114 -2.54 -13.21 0.67
N PHE A 115 -3.86 -13.31 0.85
CA PHE A 115 -4.52 -13.77 2.08
C PHE A 115 -4.18 -15.23 2.45
N GLU A 116 -3.98 -16.08 1.46
CA GLU A 116 -3.86 -17.53 1.58
C GLU A 116 -2.59 -17.98 2.29
N THR A 117 -1.67 -17.05 2.57
CA THR A 117 -0.54 -17.34 3.44
C THR A 117 -0.66 -16.72 4.82
N LEU A 118 -1.41 -15.63 4.99
CA LEU A 118 -1.70 -15.10 6.33
C LEU A 118 -2.47 -16.12 7.19
N ASN A 119 -3.36 -16.91 6.59
CA ASN A 119 -4.11 -17.94 7.31
C ASN A 119 -3.25 -19.12 7.82
N ARG A 120 -1.98 -19.21 7.40
CA ARG A 120 -1.01 -20.26 7.82
C ARG A 120 -0.07 -19.78 8.91
N VAL A 121 -0.15 -18.49 9.26
CA VAL A 121 0.77 -17.82 10.16
C VAL A 121 0.15 -17.81 11.57
N ALA A 122 0.71 -18.58 12.49
CA ALA A 122 0.15 -18.77 13.84
C ALA A 122 0.61 -17.68 14.83
N PHE A 123 0.18 -16.41 14.66
CA PHE A 123 0.27 -15.37 15.71
C PHE A 123 -0.49 -14.09 15.31
N ASN A 124 -0.66 -13.18 16.27
CA ASN A 124 -1.25 -11.87 16.05
C ASN A 124 -0.20 -10.88 15.49
N LEU A 125 -0.44 -10.37 14.27
CA LEU A 125 0.40 -9.35 13.61
C LEU A 125 0.31 -7.97 14.28
N TYR A 126 -0.79 -7.70 14.99
CA TYR A 126 -1.08 -6.42 15.64
C TYR A 126 -1.14 -6.62 17.15
N GLN A 127 -0.08 -6.23 17.85
CA GLN A 127 -0.04 -6.15 19.31
C GLN A 127 -0.37 -4.73 19.77
#